data_AF-A0A240AY56-F1
#
_entry.id   AF-A0A240AY56-F1
#
_cell.length_a   1.000
_cell.length_b   1.000
_cell.length_c   1.000
_cell.angle_alpha   90.00
_cell.angle_beta   90.00
_cell.angle_gamma   90.00
#
_symmetry.space_group_name_H-M   'P 1'
#
loop_
_entity.id
_entity.type
_entity.pdbx_description
1 polymer ?
#
loop_
_entity_poly.entity_id
_entity_poly.type
_entity_poly.pdbx_seq_one_letter_code
_entity_poly.pdbx_strand_id
1 'polypeptide(L)'
;MAFDDAFGANQCRIESVDVASGVSLQPIGNHETRTGARQRVMEARQVRPEADFWVGVEAGIEENMTFAWMTIENPLTRGESRSASLMLPEAILQGIRAGRELGSEMANITGNAEVKRQGGAIGVFTDGRLSRTSVYHQALLLALVPFHNAIYQQHQQ
;
A
#
# COMPACT_ATOMS: atom_id res chain seq x y z
N MET A 1 -6.58 -3.86 12.18
CA MET A 1 -5.19 -3.82 12.68
C MET A 1 -4.70 -2.38 12.80
N ALA A 2 -4.20 -1.71 11.76
CA ALA A 2 -3.62 -0.37 11.94
C ALA A 2 -4.59 0.69 12.51
N PHE A 3 -5.85 0.68 12.06
CA PHE A 3 -6.89 1.53 12.63
C PHE A 3 -7.27 1.14 14.06
N ASP A 4 -7.27 -0.16 14.40
CA ASP A 4 -7.53 -0.61 15.77
C ASP A 4 -6.40 -0.17 16.72
N ASP A 5 -5.16 -0.23 16.25
CA ASP A 5 -3.99 0.20 17.03
C ASP A 5 -3.97 1.74 17.21
N ALA A 6 -4.46 2.49 16.23
CA ALA A 6 -4.49 3.96 16.28
C ALA A 6 -5.71 4.53 17.04
N PHE A 7 -6.88 3.91 16.91
CA PHE A 7 -8.15 4.45 17.41
C PHE A 7 -8.87 3.55 18.43
N GLY A 8 -8.35 2.35 18.68
CA GLY A 8 -8.94 1.36 19.58
C GLY A 8 -9.68 0.24 18.83
N ALA A 9 -9.70 -0.95 19.43
CA ALA A 9 -10.30 -2.13 18.83
C ALA A 9 -11.81 -1.96 18.60
N ASN A 10 -12.29 -2.41 17.43
CA ASN A 10 -13.70 -2.38 17.03
C ASN A 10 -14.33 -0.97 16.97
N GLN A 11 -13.50 0.08 16.87
CA GLN A 11 -13.97 1.46 16.68
C GLN A 11 -14.19 1.81 15.20
N CYS A 12 -13.76 0.94 14.29
CA CYS A 12 -13.86 1.18 12.85
C CYS A 12 -14.58 0.03 12.15
N ARG A 13 -15.46 0.37 11.20
CA ARG A 13 -16.02 -0.58 10.23
C ARG A 13 -15.26 -0.42 8.91
N ILE A 14 -14.62 -1.48 8.44
CA ILE A 14 -13.91 -1.47 7.16
C ILE A 14 -14.84 -1.96 6.06
N GLU A 15 -14.95 -1.19 4.98
CA GLU A 15 -15.67 -1.57 3.77
C GLU A 15 -14.70 -1.50 2.58
N SER A 16 -14.62 -2.59 1.80
CA SER A 16 -13.81 -2.63 0.59
C SER A 16 -14.61 -2.12 -0.61
N VAL A 17 -14.03 -1.20 -1.37
CA VAL A 17 -14.57 -0.75 -2.66
C VAL A 17 -13.57 -1.05 -3.77
N ASP A 18 -14.07 -1.48 -4.92
CA ASP A 18 -13.25 -1.70 -6.11
C ASP A 18 -13.24 -0.41 -6.94
N VAL A 19 -12.06 0.17 -7.11
CA VAL A 19 -11.84 1.45 -7.78
C VAL A 19 -10.55 1.43 -8.59
N ALA A 20 -10.54 2.15 -9.70
CA ALA A 20 -9.36 2.25 -10.56
C ALA A 20 -8.26 3.09 -9.90
N SER A 21 -6.99 2.71 -10.11
CA SER A 21 -5.83 3.51 -9.69
C SER A 21 -5.43 4.59 -10.70
N GLY A 22 -5.99 4.57 -11.92
CA GLY A 22 -5.65 5.54 -12.98
C GLY A 22 -4.20 5.46 -13.48
N VAL A 23 -3.42 4.46 -13.04
CA VAL A 23 -2.03 4.20 -13.44
C VAL A 23 -1.89 2.77 -13.94
N SER A 24 -0.69 2.38 -14.38
CA SER A 24 -0.43 1.01 -14.83
C SER A 24 -0.66 -0.05 -13.73
N LEU A 25 -0.93 -1.30 -14.11
CA LEU A 25 -1.10 -2.42 -13.16
C LEU A 25 0.16 -2.72 -12.35
N GLN A 26 1.33 -2.37 -12.89
CA GLN A 26 2.62 -2.45 -12.23
C GLN A 26 3.31 -1.08 -12.31
N PRO A 27 2.96 -0.14 -11.41
CA PRO A 27 3.56 1.20 -11.39
C PRO A 27 5.08 1.16 -11.31
N ILE A 28 5.74 1.97 -12.15
CA ILE A 28 7.19 2.12 -12.20
C ILE A 28 7.57 3.52 -11.70
N GLY A 29 8.37 3.56 -10.64
CA GLY A 29 8.82 4.76 -9.96
C GLY A 29 7.94 5.19 -8.81
N ASN A 30 8.54 5.92 -7.86
CA ASN A 30 7.86 6.42 -6.67
C ASN A 30 6.69 7.35 -6.99
N HIS A 31 6.83 8.19 -8.01
CA HIS A 31 5.81 9.17 -8.36
C HIS A 31 4.52 8.51 -8.88
N GLU A 32 4.62 7.62 -9.88
CA GLU A 32 3.45 6.91 -10.42
C GLU A 32 2.75 6.08 -9.34
N THR A 33 3.53 5.37 -8.52
CA THR A 33 2.99 4.55 -7.43
C THR A 33 2.19 5.38 -6.41
N ARG A 34 2.74 6.53 -5.98
CA ARG A 34 2.04 7.44 -5.07
C ARG A 34 0.79 8.04 -5.70
N THR A 35 0.86 8.39 -6.98
CA THR A 35 -0.29 8.88 -7.75
C THR A 35 -1.40 7.84 -7.80
N GLY A 36 -1.08 6.57 -8.05
CA GLY A 36 -2.06 5.47 -8.00
C GLY A 36 -2.76 5.34 -6.64
N ALA A 37 -1.99 5.38 -5.54
CA ALA A 37 -2.56 5.33 -4.20
C ALA A 37 -3.50 6.51 -3.92
N ARG A 38 -3.13 7.73 -4.33
CA ARG A 38 -3.99 8.93 -4.21
C ARG A 38 -5.23 8.86 -5.07
N GLN A 39 -5.11 8.35 -6.29
CA GLN A 39 -6.25 8.18 -7.19
C GLN A 39 -7.27 7.21 -6.58
N ARG A 40 -6.82 6.08 -6.03
CA ARG A 40 -7.72 5.14 -5.33
C ARG A 40 -8.49 5.80 -4.20
N VAL A 41 -7.83 6.65 -3.41
CA VAL A 41 -8.49 7.42 -2.35
C VAL A 41 -9.57 8.34 -2.91
N MET A 42 -9.24 9.10 -3.97
CA MET A 42 -10.18 10.02 -4.61
C MET A 42 -11.39 9.29 -5.19
N GLU A 43 -11.18 8.18 -5.90
CA GLU A 43 -12.27 7.36 -6.46
C GLU A 43 -13.11 6.71 -5.36
N ALA A 44 -12.47 6.15 -4.32
CA ALA A 44 -13.18 5.60 -3.17
C ALA A 44 -14.07 6.65 -2.49
N ARG A 45 -13.60 7.90 -2.41
CA ARG A 45 -14.36 9.03 -1.90
C ARG A 45 -15.58 9.39 -2.75
N GLN A 46 -15.49 9.23 -4.07
CA GLN A 46 -16.66 9.42 -4.93
C GLN A 46 -17.69 8.31 -4.73
N VAL A 47 -17.25 7.07 -4.49
CA VAL A 47 -18.14 5.89 -4.32
C VAL A 47 -18.76 5.82 -2.92
N ARG A 48 -18.05 6.31 -1.89
CA ARG A 48 -18.47 6.33 -0.48
C ARG A 48 -18.21 7.69 0.15
N PRO A 49 -18.91 8.76 -0.28
CA PRO A 49 -18.68 10.12 0.24
C PRO A 49 -19.03 10.27 1.73
N GLU A 50 -19.80 9.35 2.29
CA GLU A 50 -20.23 9.33 3.69
C GLU A 50 -19.21 8.72 4.67
N ALA A 51 -18.12 8.11 4.17
CA ALA A 51 -17.12 7.50 5.04
C ALA A 51 -16.29 8.56 5.80
N ASP A 52 -15.85 8.21 7.01
CA ASP A 52 -14.97 9.08 7.81
C ASP A 52 -13.53 9.12 7.27
N PHE A 53 -13.10 8.02 6.65
CA PHE A 53 -11.77 7.85 6.09
C PHE A 53 -11.81 7.10 4.75
N TRP A 54 -10.85 7.43 3.88
CA TRP A 54 -10.57 6.72 2.64
C TRP A 54 -9.11 6.30 2.61
N VAL A 55 -8.86 5.05 2.24
CA VAL A 55 -7.52 4.43 2.27
C VAL A 55 -7.17 3.88 0.90
N GLY A 56 -6.05 4.32 0.34
CA GLY A 56 -5.48 3.82 -0.90
C GLY A 56 -4.13 3.18 -0.63
N VAL A 57 -3.94 1.98 -1.15
CA VAL A 57 -2.67 1.27 -1.08
C VAL A 57 -2.27 0.88 -2.50
N GLU A 58 -1.09 1.28 -2.94
CA GLU A 58 -0.57 0.97 -4.27
C GLU A 58 0.85 0.44 -4.14
N ALA A 59 1.11 -0.75 -4.70
CA ALA A 59 2.45 -1.31 -4.77
C ALA A 59 3.12 -0.90 -6.08
N GLY A 60 4.43 -0.69 -6.05
CA GLY A 60 5.19 -0.30 -7.23
C GLY A 60 6.65 -0.73 -7.14
N ILE A 61 7.40 -0.37 -8.18
CA ILE A 61 8.81 -0.74 -8.33
C ILE A 61 9.61 0.49 -8.74
N GLU A 62 10.69 0.77 -8.02
CA GLU A 62 11.63 1.85 -8.32
C GLU A 62 13.03 1.25 -8.29
N GLU A 63 13.79 1.50 -9.36
CA GLU A 63 15.09 0.87 -9.60
C GLU A 63 14.99 -0.66 -9.54
N ASN A 64 15.61 -1.29 -8.54
CA ASN A 64 15.59 -2.72 -8.30
C ASN A 64 14.76 -3.10 -7.06
N MET A 65 13.92 -2.21 -6.54
CA MET A 65 13.19 -2.44 -5.30
C MET A 65 11.68 -2.34 -5.47
N THR A 66 10.94 -3.17 -4.75
CA THR A 66 9.48 -3.04 -4.59
C THR A 66 9.13 -2.41 -3.25
N PHE A 67 8.06 -1.62 -3.23
CA PHE A 67 7.50 -0.95 -2.06
C PHE A 67 6.00 -0.70 -2.29
N ALA A 68 5.33 -0.10 -1.30
CA ALA A 68 3.99 0.43 -1.48
C ALA A 68 3.82 1.81 -0.86
N TRP A 69 2.92 2.60 -1.45
CA TRP A 69 2.40 3.82 -0.87
C TRP A 69 1.08 3.57 -0.18
N MET A 70 0.94 4.15 1.00
CA MET A 70 -0.27 4.22 1.80
C MET A 70 -0.70 5.67 1.80
N THR A 71 -1.89 5.94 1.28
CA THR A 71 -2.54 7.25 1.35
C THR A 71 -3.81 7.09 2.15
N ILE A 72 -3.96 7.90 3.18
CA ILE A 72 -5.16 7.95 4.02
C ILE A 72 -5.68 9.38 4.00
N GLU A 73 -6.97 9.55 3.80
CA GLU A 73 -7.63 10.86 3.86
C GLU A 73 -8.86 10.80 4.75
N ASN A 74 -9.12 11.91 5.42
CA ASN A 74 -10.46 12.27 5.89
C ASN A 74 -10.85 13.60 5.17
N PRO A 75 -12.00 14.23 5.48
CA PRO A 75 -12.40 15.46 4.80
C PRO A 75 -11.41 16.64 4.88
N LEU A 76 -10.50 16.67 5.86
CA LEU A 76 -9.63 17.82 6.17
C LEU A 76 -8.14 17.53 6.03
N THR A 77 -7.73 16.28 6.16
CA THR A 77 -6.33 15.88 6.37
C THR A 77 -5.99 14.70 5.48
N ARG A 78 -4.77 14.73 4.94
CA ARG A 78 -4.15 13.61 4.22
C ARG A 78 -2.90 13.17 4.98
N GLY A 79 -2.81 11.89 5.29
CA GLY A 79 -1.61 11.23 5.78
C GLY A 79 -1.07 10.26 4.74
N GLU A 80 0.25 10.22 4.58
CA GLU A 80 0.90 9.37 3.59
C GLU A 80 2.15 8.75 4.16
N SER A 81 2.42 7.51 3.78
CA SER A 81 3.65 6.82 4.13
C SER A 81 4.03 5.84 3.03
N ARG A 82 5.33 5.59 2.91
CA ARG A 82 5.89 4.58 2.02
C ARG A 82 6.42 3.43 2.86
N SER A 83 6.10 2.20 2.46
CA SER A 83 6.63 1.03 3.15
C SER A 83 8.15 0.94 3.07
N ALA A 84 8.73 0.10 3.94
CA ALA A 84 10.07 -0.40 3.70
C ALA A 84 10.15 -1.06 2.32
N SER A 85 11.30 -0.91 1.66
CA SER A 85 11.57 -1.46 0.34
C SER A 85 12.18 -2.86 0.44
N LEU A 86 11.88 -3.70 -0.55
CA LEU A 86 12.51 -5.00 -0.75
C LEU A 86 13.27 -4.99 -2.07
N MET A 87 14.58 -5.24 -2.02
CA MET A 87 15.38 -5.45 -3.24
C MET A 87 14.95 -6.74 -3.93
N LEU A 88 14.70 -6.66 -5.23
CA LEU A 88 14.30 -7.77 -6.07
C LEU A 88 15.52 -8.34 -6.80
N PRO A 89 15.59 -9.68 -6.96
CA PRO A 89 16.61 -10.30 -7.79
C PRO A 89 16.43 -9.93 -9.28
N GLU A 90 17.54 -9.86 -10.01
CA GLU A 90 17.56 -9.48 -11.43
C GLU A 90 16.66 -10.37 -12.31
N ALA A 91 16.52 -11.66 -11.97
CA ALA A 91 15.60 -12.58 -12.67
C ALA A 91 14.14 -12.10 -12.64
N ILE A 92 13.69 -11.49 -11.53
CA ILE A 92 12.35 -10.90 -11.42
C ILE A 92 12.28 -9.59 -12.22
N LEU A 93 13.31 -8.76 -12.11
CA LEU A 93 13.35 -7.46 -12.79
C LEU A 93 13.31 -7.60 -14.31
N GLN A 94 13.93 -8.63 -14.88
CA GLN A 94 13.84 -8.92 -16.32
C GLN A 94 12.40 -9.14 -16.78
N GLY A 95 11.58 -9.82 -15.97
CA GLY A 95 10.17 -10.00 -16.29
C GLY A 95 9.34 -8.74 -16.18
N ILE A 96 9.60 -7.93 -15.16
CA ILE A 96 8.95 -6.62 -15.01
C ILE A 96 9.29 -5.71 -16.19
N ARG A 97 10.56 -5.66 -16.60
CA ARG A 97 11.00 -4.89 -17.79
C ARG A 97 10.36 -5.41 -19.09
N ALA A 98 9.95 -6.67 -19.13
CA ALA A 98 9.17 -7.26 -20.22
C ALA A 98 7.64 -7.04 -20.08
N GLY A 99 7.20 -6.22 -19.12
CA GLY A 99 5.79 -5.85 -18.92
C GLY A 99 4.99 -6.82 -18.04
N ARG A 100 5.64 -7.75 -17.34
CA ARG A 100 4.96 -8.70 -16.44
C ARG A 100 4.81 -8.11 -15.03
N GLU A 101 3.72 -8.48 -14.36
CA GLU A 101 3.50 -8.10 -12.96
C GLU A 101 4.42 -8.88 -12.01
N LEU A 102 4.87 -8.24 -10.92
CA LEU A 102 5.66 -8.88 -9.87
C LEU A 102 4.98 -10.13 -9.29
N GLY A 103 3.66 -10.09 -9.13
CA GLY A 103 2.90 -11.24 -8.62
C GLY A 103 3.04 -12.48 -9.51
N SER A 104 3.06 -12.29 -10.82
CA SER A 104 3.24 -13.36 -11.81
C SER A 104 4.67 -13.88 -11.82
N GLU A 105 5.67 -12.99 -11.73
CA GLU A 105 7.08 -13.40 -11.65
C GLU A 105 7.38 -14.20 -10.38
N MET A 106 6.83 -13.78 -9.26
CA MET A 106 6.96 -14.51 -8.00
C MET A 106 6.33 -15.90 -8.09
N ALA A 107 5.14 -16.03 -8.69
CA ALA A 107 4.48 -17.32 -8.87
C ALA A 107 5.32 -18.25 -9.76
N ASN A 108 5.89 -17.72 -10.85
CA ASN A 108 6.74 -18.48 -11.76
C ASN A 108 8.00 -19.00 -11.08
N ILE A 109 8.70 -18.17 -10.29
CA ILE A 109 9.98 -18.54 -9.66
C ILE A 109 9.79 -19.48 -8.48
N THR A 110 8.74 -19.28 -7.68
CA THR A 110 8.47 -20.11 -6.50
C THR A 110 7.74 -21.41 -6.84
N GLY A 111 7.21 -21.53 -8.07
CA GLY A 111 6.30 -22.61 -8.45
C GLY A 111 4.97 -22.59 -7.69
N ASN A 112 4.65 -21.48 -7.02
CA ASN A 112 3.49 -21.36 -6.15
C ASN A 112 2.59 -20.19 -6.60
N ALA A 113 1.45 -20.52 -7.21
CA ALA A 113 0.46 -19.52 -7.63
C ALA A 113 -0.17 -18.74 -6.45
N GLU A 114 -0.12 -19.29 -5.24
CA GLU A 114 -0.66 -18.68 -4.02
C GLU A 114 0.35 -17.86 -3.22
N VAL A 115 1.52 -17.49 -3.78
CA VAL A 115 2.49 -16.60 -3.09
C VAL A 115 1.82 -15.34 -2.53
N LYS A 116 0.80 -14.82 -3.22
CA LYS A 116 0.05 -13.65 -2.74
C LYS A 116 -0.60 -13.90 -1.36
N ARG A 117 -1.08 -15.12 -1.08
CA ARG A 117 -1.71 -15.51 0.20
C ARG A 117 -0.68 -15.83 1.29
N GLN A 118 0.54 -16.22 0.91
CA GLN A 118 1.62 -16.59 1.84
C GLN A 118 2.55 -15.41 2.20
N GLY A 119 2.00 -14.20 2.33
CA GLY A 119 2.79 -13.02 2.70
C GLY A 119 3.53 -12.33 1.54
N GLY A 120 3.37 -12.79 0.30
CA GLY A 120 3.94 -12.17 -0.90
C GLY A 120 5.46 -12.32 -1.02
N ALA A 121 6.08 -11.53 -1.90
CA ALA A 121 7.54 -11.53 -2.12
C ALA A 121 8.33 -11.31 -0.81
N ILE A 122 7.83 -10.42 0.05
CA ILE A 122 8.41 -10.15 1.38
C ILE A 122 8.45 -11.44 2.21
N GLY A 123 7.35 -12.19 2.27
CA GLY A 123 7.29 -13.46 3.01
C GLY A 123 8.30 -14.47 2.48
N VAL A 124 8.35 -14.63 1.16
CA VAL A 124 9.27 -15.55 0.49
C VAL A 124 10.74 -15.20 0.77
N PHE A 125 11.13 -13.94 0.54
CA PHE A 125 12.53 -13.54 0.63
C PHE A 125 13.04 -13.26 2.05
N THR A 126 12.17 -13.31 3.06
CA THR A 126 12.55 -13.15 4.47
C THR A 126 12.36 -14.43 5.28
N ASP A 127 12.15 -15.57 4.62
CA ASP A 127 11.86 -16.86 5.25
C ASP A 127 10.69 -16.77 6.25
N GLY A 128 9.65 -16.00 5.88
CA GLY A 128 8.45 -15.78 6.69
C GLY A 128 8.65 -14.90 7.94
N ARG A 129 9.85 -14.36 8.20
CA ARG A 129 10.09 -13.47 9.35
C ARG A 129 9.35 -12.15 9.23
N LEU A 130 9.12 -11.69 7.99
CA LEU A 130 8.23 -10.58 7.68
C LEU A 130 7.17 -11.07 6.70
N SER A 131 6.06 -10.34 6.62
CA SER A 131 5.04 -10.52 5.61
C SER A 131 4.67 -9.17 5.00
N ARG A 132 4.04 -9.18 3.83
CA ARG A 132 3.41 -7.97 3.29
C ARG A 132 2.46 -7.32 4.28
N THR A 133 1.67 -8.11 5.01
CA THR A 133 0.76 -7.59 6.05
C THR A 133 1.52 -6.87 7.16
N SER A 134 2.59 -7.46 7.70
CA SER A 134 3.35 -6.85 8.81
C SER A 134 4.09 -5.58 8.38
N VAL A 135 4.64 -5.56 7.16
CA VAL A 135 5.32 -4.39 6.60
C VAL A 135 4.31 -3.28 6.29
N TYR A 136 3.16 -3.61 5.70
CA TYR A 136 2.13 -2.62 5.38
C TYR A 136 1.48 -2.06 6.65
N HIS A 137 1.33 -2.89 7.68
CA HIS A 137 0.81 -2.47 8.96
C HIS A 137 1.61 -1.29 9.54
N GLN A 138 2.94 -1.37 9.55
CA GLN A 138 3.80 -0.29 10.03
C GLN A 138 3.64 0.99 9.19
N ALA A 139 3.59 0.87 7.87
CA ALA A 139 3.45 2.04 7.01
C ALA A 139 2.06 2.68 7.13
N LEU A 140 1.00 1.89 7.32
CA LEU A 140 -0.34 2.41 7.63
C LEU A 140 -0.36 3.17 8.96
N LEU A 141 0.29 2.66 10.01
CA LEU A 141 0.42 3.37 11.29
C LEU A 141 1.14 4.71 11.10
N LEU A 142 2.23 4.75 10.32
CA LEU A 142 2.93 5.99 9.99
C LEU A 142 2.03 6.97 9.20
N ALA A 143 1.22 6.48 8.27
CA ALA A 143 0.27 7.30 7.52
C ALA A 143 -0.88 7.83 8.41
N LEU A 144 -1.18 7.18 9.53
CA LEU A 144 -2.21 7.61 10.48
C LEU A 144 -1.75 8.72 11.44
N VAL A 145 -0.45 8.97 11.56
CA VAL A 145 0.13 9.96 12.48
C VAL A 145 -0.56 11.33 12.44
N PRO A 146 -0.84 11.93 11.27
CA PRO A 146 -1.47 13.26 11.21
C PRO A 146 -2.87 13.34 11.83
N PHE A 147 -3.58 12.21 11.97
CA PHE A 147 -4.98 12.19 12.40
C PHE A 147 -5.14 12.15 13.92
N HIS A 148 -4.14 11.67 14.65
CA HIS A 148 -4.21 11.50 16.11
C HIS A 148 -3.12 12.28 16.88
N ASN A 149 -2.30 13.09 16.18
CA ASN A 149 -1.28 13.93 16.81
C ASN A 149 -1.61 15.41 16.62
N ALA A 150 -1.84 16.11 17.74
CA ALA A 150 -2.27 17.51 17.76
C ALA A 150 -1.33 18.48 17.01
N ILE A 151 -0.03 18.18 16.94
CA ILE A 151 0.97 19.01 16.23
C ILE A 151 0.61 19.19 14.74
N TYR A 152 -0.03 18.19 14.12
CA TYR A 152 -0.44 18.25 12.72
C TYR A 152 -1.75 19.03 12.50
N GLN A 153 -2.51 19.28 13.56
CA GLN A 153 -3.81 19.97 13.51
C GLN A 153 -3.69 21.48 13.78
N GLN A 154 -2.55 21.93 14.34
CA GLN A 154 -2.33 23.33 14.73
C GLN A 154 -2.23 24.33 13.57
N HIS A 155 -2.12 23.88 12.31
CA HIS A 155 -2.02 24.74 11.12
C HIS A 155 -3.29 24.77 10.27
N GLN A 156 -4.42 24.23 10.75
CA GLN A 156 -5.70 24.20 10.02
C GLN A 156 -6.77 25.16 10.59
N GLN A 157 -6.39 26.08 11.50
CA GLN A 157 -7.22 27.18 12.02
C GLN A 157 -6.69 28.52 11.50
#